data_AF-A0A7V9UIH2-F1
#
_entry.id   AF-A0A7V9UIH2-F1
#
_cell.length_a   1.000
_cell.length_b   1.000
_cell.length_c   1.000
_cell.angle_alpha   90.00
_cell.angle_beta   90.00
_cell.angle_gamma   90.00
#
_symmetry.space_group_name_H-M   'P 1'
#
loop_
_entity.id
_entity.type
_entity.pdbx_description
1 polymer ?
#
loop_
_entity_poly.entity_id
_entity_poly.type
_entity_poly.pdbx_seq_one_letter_code
_entity_poly.pdbx_strand_id
1 'polypeptide(L)'
;MTFEIIKAIFDVAKNLLGMKTELEKANREKRDRVSAYFADIGKLIEEVSASLKLKQYPHGSCAQLEDLANLMPKTLKGLLPEETILENYQKLYEVRKIEILFGQISHLKESEIPGKLTQLDEAAGKFKALATHLKVSSKDE
;
A
#
# COMPACT_ATOMS: atom_id res chain seq x y z
N MET A 1 17.17 -13.40 -1.14
CA MET A 1 15.87 -13.17 -1.81
C MET A 1 14.81 -12.80 -0.76
N THR A 2 15.14 -11.92 0.19
CA THR A 2 14.54 -12.03 1.54
C THR A 2 13.63 -10.87 1.97
N PHE A 3 13.39 -9.85 1.14
CA PHE A 3 12.42 -8.77 1.46
C PHE A 3 11.78 -8.16 0.20
N GLU A 4 11.69 -8.94 -0.89
CA GLU A 4 11.13 -8.47 -2.18
C GLU A 4 9.66 -8.00 -2.05
N ILE A 5 8.90 -8.62 -1.14
CA ILE A 5 7.51 -8.22 -0.84
C ILE A 5 7.47 -6.79 -0.28
N ILE A 6 8.36 -6.45 0.66
CA ILE A 6 8.45 -5.11 1.23
C ILE A 6 8.82 -4.10 0.14
N LYS A 7 9.80 -4.46 -0.71
CA LYS A 7 10.21 -3.62 -1.83
C LYS A 7 9.06 -3.39 -2.81
N ALA A 8 8.29 -4.44 -3.15
CA ALA A 8 7.16 -4.33 -4.07
C ALA A 8 6.08 -3.36 -3.53
N ILE A 9 5.72 -3.47 -2.24
CA ILE A 9 4.78 -2.54 -1.60
C ILE A 9 5.32 -1.11 -1.67
N PHE A 10 6.59 -0.93 -1.33
CA PHE A 10 7.22 0.38 -1.32
C PHE A 10 7.26 1.01 -2.72
N ASP A 11 7.61 0.23 -3.75
CA ASP A 11 7.64 0.69 -5.13
C ASP A 11 6.24 1.11 -5.61
N VAL A 12 5.20 0.35 -5.29
CA VAL A 12 3.80 0.72 -5.61
C VAL A 12 3.43 2.03 -4.93
N ALA A 13 3.69 2.16 -3.63
CA ALA A 13 3.39 3.37 -2.87
C ALA A 13 4.13 4.60 -3.43
N LYS A 14 5.41 4.43 -3.81
CA LYS A 14 6.23 5.48 -4.41
C LYS A 14 5.70 5.89 -5.80
N ASN A 15 5.39 4.93 -6.65
CA ASN A 15 4.90 5.18 -8.01
C ASN A 15 3.57 5.94 -7.99
N LEU A 16 2.61 5.46 -7.19
CA LEU A 16 1.29 6.09 -7.10
C LEU A 16 1.34 7.48 -6.47
N LEU A 17 2.20 7.68 -5.46
CA LEU A 17 2.42 9.02 -4.90
C LEU A 17 3.06 9.98 -5.92
N GLY A 18 3.92 9.45 -6.81
CA GLY A 18 4.48 10.21 -7.93
C GLY A 18 3.44 10.68 -8.95
N MET A 19 2.27 10.04 -8.97
CA MET A 19 1.14 10.34 -9.87
C MET A 19 0.03 11.14 -9.18
N LYS A 20 0.31 11.73 -8.00
CA LYS A 20 -0.69 12.48 -7.22
C LYS A 20 -1.36 13.59 -8.03
N THR A 21 -0.60 14.27 -8.89
CA THR A 21 -1.10 15.39 -9.70
C THR A 21 -2.12 14.96 -10.74
N GLU A 22 -1.98 13.75 -11.28
CA GLU A 22 -2.91 13.14 -12.22
C GLU A 22 -4.20 12.73 -11.50
N LEU A 23 -4.04 12.15 -10.30
CA LEU A 23 -5.16 11.74 -9.46
C LEU A 23 -5.95 12.95 -8.93
N GLU A 24 -5.29 14.08 -8.67
CA GLU A 24 -5.91 15.33 -8.19
C GLU A 24 -6.80 16.02 -9.22
N LYS A 25 -6.59 15.75 -10.53
CA LYS A 25 -7.43 16.28 -11.63
C LYS A 25 -8.82 15.65 -11.69
N ALA A 26 -9.05 14.57 -10.93
CA ALA A 26 -10.35 13.92 -10.88
C ALA A 26 -11.39 14.81 -10.18
N ASN A 27 -12.68 14.58 -10.50
CA ASN A 27 -13.75 15.21 -9.75
C ASN A 27 -13.76 14.75 -8.28
N ARG A 28 -14.41 15.54 -7.41
CA ARG A 28 -14.44 15.32 -5.97
C ARG A 28 -14.88 13.91 -5.56
N GLU A 29 -16.01 13.42 -6.08
CA GLU A 29 -16.51 12.07 -5.73
C GLU A 29 -15.46 10.98 -6.03
N LYS A 30 -14.78 11.09 -7.18
CA LYS A 30 -13.76 10.13 -7.57
C LYS A 30 -12.51 10.25 -6.70
N ARG A 31 -12.09 11.48 -6.34
CA ARG A 31 -10.99 11.69 -5.38
C ARG A 31 -11.31 11.11 -4.00
N ASP A 32 -12.54 11.27 -3.50
CA ASP A 32 -12.95 10.73 -2.21
C ASP A 32 -12.88 9.20 -2.19
N ARG A 33 -13.34 8.53 -3.25
CA ARG A 33 -13.22 7.07 -3.39
C ARG A 33 -11.77 6.60 -3.42
N VAL A 34 -10.92 7.28 -4.21
CA VAL A 34 -9.50 6.92 -4.35
C VAL A 34 -8.75 7.22 -3.05
N SER A 35 -9.11 8.31 -2.35
CA SER A 35 -8.59 8.65 -1.03
C SER A 35 -8.89 7.56 -0.02
N ALA A 36 -10.14 7.13 0.10
CA ALA A 36 -10.54 6.04 0.99
C ALA A 36 -9.76 4.74 0.68
N TYR A 37 -9.67 4.38 -0.59
CA TYR A 37 -8.91 3.22 -1.04
C TYR A 37 -7.43 3.26 -0.61
N PHE A 38 -6.73 4.38 -0.79
CA PHE A 38 -5.34 4.50 -0.35
C PHE A 38 -5.20 4.58 1.16
N ALA A 39 -6.18 5.14 1.88
CA ALA A 39 -6.19 5.13 3.34
C ALA A 39 -6.29 3.69 3.87
N ASP A 40 -7.14 2.85 3.28
CA ASP A 40 -7.31 1.45 3.66
C ASP A 40 -6.04 0.62 3.43
N ILE A 41 -5.38 0.79 2.27
CA ILE A 41 -4.09 0.15 2.01
C ILE A 41 -3.03 0.59 3.04
N GLY A 42 -2.92 1.90 3.26
CA GLY A 42 -1.93 2.45 4.20
C GLY A 42 -2.15 1.96 5.63
N LYS A 43 -3.40 1.83 6.05
CA LYS A 43 -3.78 1.27 7.36
C LYS A 43 -3.38 -0.20 7.46
N LEU A 44 -3.73 -1.02 6.46
CA LEU A 44 -3.43 -2.44 6.46
C LEU A 44 -1.93 -2.72 6.52
N ILE A 45 -1.12 -2.00 5.74
CA ILE A 45 0.35 -2.16 5.76
C ILE A 45 0.93 -1.78 7.12
N GLU A 46 0.42 -0.73 7.76
CA GLU A 46 0.84 -0.33 9.10
C GLU A 46 0.51 -1.40 10.14
N GLU A 47 -0.70 -1.97 10.10
CA GLU A 47 -1.13 -3.06 10.99
C GLU A 47 -0.28 -4.32 10.81
N VAL A 48 0.06 -4.66 9.55
CA VAL A 48 0.99 -5.76 9.26
C VAL A 48 2.37 -5.46 9.81
N SER A 49 2.93 -4.27 9.56
CA SER A 49 4.24 -3.87 10.07
C SER A 49 4.28 -3.93 11.60
N ALA A 50 3.25 -3.43 12.28
CA ALA A 50 3.12 -3.48 13.73
C ALA A 50 3.08 -4.92 14.26
N SER A 51 2.28 -5.79 13.64
CA SER A 51 2.19 -7.21 14.01
C SER A 51 3.54 -7.92 13.85
N LEU A 52 4.20 -7.72 12.70
CA LEU A 52 5.51 -8.31 12.40
C LEU A 52 6.59 -7.83 13.39
N LYS A 53 6.61 -6.55 13.75
CA LYS A 53 7.55 -6.02 14.77
C LYS A 53 7.39 -6.70 16.12
N LEU A 54 6.18 -7.14 16.46
CA LEU A 54 5.87 -7.86 17.69
C LEU A 54 6.01 -9.39 17.55
N LYS A 55 6.54 -9.89 16.42
CA LYS A 55 6.57 -11.32 16.08
C LYS A 55 5.17 -11.97 16.21
N GLN A 56 4.13 -11.23 15.82
CA GLN A 56 2.77 -11.73 15.71
C GLN A 56 2.44 -12.02 14.24
N TYR A 57 1.75 -13.12 14.01
CA TYR A 57 1.32 -13.52 12.67
C TYR A 57 0.19 -12.59 12.19
N PRO A 58 0.31 -11.98 10.99
CA PRO A 58 -0.69 -11.05 10.48
C PRO A 58 -1.89 -11.80 9.88
N HIS A 59 -2.81 -12.24 10.75
CA HIS A 59 -3.99 -13.00 10.36
C HIS A 59 -4.89 -12.22 9.40
N GLY A 60 -5.23 -12.82 8.25
CA GLY A 60 -6.21 -12.27 7.30
C GLY A 60 -5.70 -11.11 6.43
N SER A 61 -4.50 -10.59 6.69
CA SER A 61 -3.93 -9.49 5.89
C SER A 61 -3.63 -9.90 4.46
N CYS A 62 -3.35 -11.18 4.20
CA CYS A 62 -3.20 -11.75 2.85
C CYS A 62 -4.47 -11.52 2.01
N ALA A 63 -5.62 -11.98 2.52
CA ALA A 63 -6.91 -11.85 1.84
C ALA A 63 -7.31 -10.37 1.65
N GLN A 64 -7.10 -9.53 2.66
CA GLN A 64 -7.41 -8.11 2.57
C GLN A 64 -6.53 -7.38 1.52
N LEU A 65 -5.23 -7.70 1.46
CA LEU A 65 -4.34 -7.16 0.43
C LEU A 65 -4.73 -7.62 -0.97
N GLU A 66 -5.14 -8.87 -1.10
CA GLU A 66 -5.64 -9.43 -2.37
C GLU A 66 -6.91 -8.69 -2.83
N ASP A 67 -7.87 -8.49 -1.95
CA ASP A 67 -9.11 -7.75 -2.24
C ASP A 67 -8.83 -6.30 -2.63
N LEU A 68 -7.95 -5.62 -1.90
CA LEU A 68 -7.54 -4.25 -2.21
C LEU A 68 -6.79 -4.19 -3.55
N ALA A 69 -5.90 -5.13 -3.84
CA ALA A 69 -5.23 -5.19 -5.14
C ALA A 69 -6.26 -5.34 -6.27
N ASN A 70 -7.20 -6.29 -6.14
CA ASN A 70 -8.26 -6.50 -7.12
C ASN A 70 -9.18 -5.28 -7.32
N LEU A 71 -9.30 -4.42 -6.31
CA LEU A 71 -10.07 -3.18 -6.40
C LEU A 71 -9.34 -2.08 -7.19
N MET A 72 -8.00 -2.13 -7.31
CA MET A 72 -7.18 -1.09 -7.94
C MET A 72 -7.63 -0.73 -9.37
N PRO A 73 -7.84 -1.70 -10.29
CA PRO A 73 -8.22 -1.37 -11.67
C PRO A 73 -9.52 -0.60 -11.76
N LYS A 74 -10.52 -1.00 -10.97
CA LYS A 74 -11.82 -0.33 -10.92
C LYS A 74 -11.70 1.08 -10.33
N THR A 75 -10.93 1.23 -9.25
CA THR A 75 -10.78 2.51 -8.54
C THR A 75 -10.02 3.55 -9.35
N LEU A 76 -8.97 3.14 -10.07
CA LEU A 76 -8.09 4.04 -10.81
C LEU A 76 -8.47 4.20 -12.29
N LYS A 77 -9.47 3.46 -12.78
CA LYS A 77 -9.91 3.50 -14.19
C LYS A 77 -10.21 4.93 -14.64
N GLY A 78 -9.56 5.35 -15.74
CA GLY A 78 -9.73 6.68 -16.31
C GLY A 78 -9.18 7.81 -15.44
N LEU A 79 -8.27 7.51 -14.51
CA LEU A 79 -7.42 8.50 -13.82
C LEU A 79 -5.96 8.37 -14.25
N LEU A 80 -5.52 7.13 -14.44
CA LEU A 80 -4.18 6.78 -14.86
C LEU A 80 -4.25 5.91 -16.14
N PRO A 81 -3.16 5.82 -16.90
CA PRO A 81 -3.04 4.87 -18.01
C PRO A 81 -3.27 3.43 -17.55
N GLU A 82 -3.94 2.62 -18.38
CA GLU A 82 -4.28 1.24 -18.04
C GLU A 82 -3.05 0.36 -17.75
N GLU A 83 -1.99 0.54 -18.54
CA GLU A 83 -0.69 -0.11 -18.34
C GLU A 83 -0.13 0.17 -16.94
N THR A 84 -0.13 1.44 -16.53
CA THR A 84 0.33 1.86 -15.20
C THR A 84 -0.49 1.24 -14.09
N ILE A 85 -1.81 1.13 -14.28
CA ILE A 85 -2.69 0.51 -13.29
C ILE A 85 -2.40 -1.00 -13.19
N LEU A 86 -2.24 -1.67 -14.34
CA LEU A 86 -1.94 -3.09 -14.40
C LEU A 86 -0.60 -3.43 -13.74
N GLU A 87 0.44 -2.64 -13.99
CA GLU A 87 1.75 -2.81 -13.37
C GLU A 87 1.70 -2.70 -11.84
N ASN A 88 1.01 -1.68 -11.32
CA ASN A 88 0.88 -1.49 -9.87
C ASN A 88 -0.03 -2.55 -9.24
N TYR A 89 -1.08 -2.97 -9.95
CA TYR A 89 -1.93 -4.09 -9.56
C TYR A 89 -1.12 -5.37 -9.42
N GLN A 90 -0.35 -5.76 -10.44
CA GLN A 90 0.44 -6.99 -10.42
C GLN A 90 1.43 -7.00 -9.26
N LYS A 91 2.12 -5.87 -9.03
CA LYS A 91 3.04 -5.72 -7.90
C LYS A 91 2.32 -5.86 -6.57
N LEU A 92 1.18 -5.18 -6.38
CA LEU A 92 0.41 -5.23 -5.13
C LEU A 92 -0.23 -6.61 -4.91
N TYR A 93 -0.66 -7.28 -5.99
CA TYR A 93 -1.27 -8.61 -5.93
C TYR A 93 -0.26 -9.69 -5.52
N GLU A 94 1.01 -9.57 -5.93
CA GLU A 94 2.06 -10.48 -5.47
C GLU A 94 2.37 -10.33 -3.97
N VAL A 95 2.01 -9.19 -3.37
CA VAL A 95 2.19 -8.94 -1.94
C VAL A 95 1.28 -9.82 -1.08
N ARG A 96 0.21 -10.44 -1.61
CA ARG A 96 -0.68 -11.33 -0.83
C ARG A 96 0.09 -12.41 -0.05
N LYS A 97 1.27 -12.79 -0.53
CA LYS A 97 2.23 -13.66 0.16
C LYS A 97 2.91 -13.02 1.39
N ILE A 98 2.34 -11.96 1.97
CA ILE A 98 2.94 -11.17 3.06
C ILE A 98 3.22 -12.01 4.32
N GLU A 99 2.49 -13.11 4.50
CA GLU A 99 2.72 -14.09 5.56
C GLU A 99 4.11 -14.76 5.46
N ILE A 100 4.72 -14.81 4.28
CA ILE A 100 6.12 -15.25 4.10
C ILE A 100 7.07 -14.35 4.90
N LEU A 101 6.75 -13.06 5.07
CA LEU A 101 7.56 -12.16 5.88
C LEU A 101 7.63 -12.63 7.33
N PHE A 102 6.53 -13.19 7.88
CA PHE A 102 6.53 -13.73 9.23
C PHE A 102 7.55 -14.86 9.40
N GLY A 103 7.60 -15.79 8.44
CA GLY A 103 8.61 -16.85 8.42
C GLY A 103 10.04 -16.31 8.32
N GLN A 104 10.24 -15.19 7.62
CA GLN A 104 11.57 -14.57 7.48
C GLN A 104 12.00 -13.84 8.75
N ILE A 105 11.08 -13.15 9.44
CA ILE A 105 11.39 -12.39 10.65
C ILE A 105 11.46 -13.24 11.92
N SER A 106 10.83 -14.42 11.95
CA SER A 106 10.80 -15.30 13.12
C SER A 106 12.20 -15.76 13.54
N HIS A 107 13.10 -15.88 12.57
CA HIS A 107 14.51 -16.26 12.77
C HIS A 107 15.44 -15.09 13.15
N LEU A 108 14.95 -13.85 13.13
CA LEU A 108 15.75 -12.66 13.45
C LEU A 108 15.71 -12.34 14.95
N LYS A 109 16.75 -11.65 15.43
CA LYS A 109 16.71 -11.03 16.76
C LYS A 109 15.74 -9.86 16.75
N GLU A 110 15.05 -9.63 17.87
CA GLU A 110 14.05 -8.55 17.98
C GLU A 110 14.64 -7.17 17.63
N SER A 111 15.89 -6.90 17.99
CA SER A 111 16.59 -5.66 17.66
C SER A 111 16.80 -5.43 16.15
N GLU A 112 16.79 -6.49 15.35
CA GLU A 112 17.03 -6.42 13.90
C GLU A 112 15.74 -6.19 13.11
N ILE A 113 14.59 -6.57 13.67
CA ILE A 113 13.30 -6.57 12.99
C ILE A 113 12.86 -5.16 12.56
N PRO A 114 12.85 -4.14 13.44
CA PRO A 114 12.40 -2.79 13.06
C PRO A 114 13.13 -2.25 11.82
N GLY A 115 14.45 -2.41 11.76
CA GLY A 115 15.25 -1.94 10.62
C GLY A 115 14.97 -2.66 9.31
N LYS A 116 14.45 -3.90 9.34
CA LYS A 116 14.01 -4.63 8.14
C LYS A 116 12.62 -4.22 7.66
N LEU A 117 11.79 -3.69 8.56
CA LEU A 117 10.39 -3.35 8.29
C LEU A 117 10.18 -1.85 8.02
N THR A 118 11.21 -1.00 8.14
CA THR A 118 11.12 0.45 7.88
C THR A 118 10.45 0.78 6.55
N GLN A 119 10.75 0.04 5.48
CA GLN A 119 10.16 0.29 4.17
C GLN A 119 8.65 -0.02 4.11
N LEU A 120 8.12 -0.91 4.97
CA LEU A 120 6.67 -1.08 5.13
C LEU A 120 6.05 0.16 5.76
N ASP A 121 6.67 0.70 6.81
CA ASP A 121 6.18 1.92 7.46
C ASP A 121 6.22 3.11 6.50
N GLU A 122 7.29 3.25 5.73
CA GLU A 122 7.41 4.29 4.71
C GLU A 122 6.33 4.12 3.64
N ALA A 123 6.04 2.89 3.20
CA ALA A 123 5.00 2.64 2.23
C ALA A 123 3.60 2.98 2.79
N ALA A 124 3.30 2.55 4.02
CA ALA A 124 2.07 2.92 4.72
C ALA A 124 1.92 4.45 4.81
N GLY A 125 2.99 5.16 5.19
CA GLY A 125 3.02 6.62 5.23
C GLY A 125 2.76 7.27 3.87
N LYS A 126 3.34 6.73 2.78
CA LYS A 126 3.10 7.24 1.42
C LYS A 126 1.66 7.06 0.97
N PHE A 127 1.04 5.91 1.24
CA PHE A 127 -0.38 5.69 0.94
C PHE A 127 -1.29 6.64 1.73
N LYS A 128 -1.03 6.82 3.03
CA LYS A 128 -1.78 7.77 3.87
C LYS A 128 -1.60 9.22 3.41
N ALA A 129 -0.39 9.59 2.99
CA ALA A 129 -0.11 10.91 2.44
C ALA A 129 -0.89 11.13 1.14
N LEU A 130 -0.88 10.16 0.22
CA LEU A 130 -1.65 10.21 -1.02
C LEU A 130 -3.15 10.35 -0.75
N ALA A 131 -3.69 9.56 0.18
CA ALA A 131 -5.08 9.67 0.62
C ALA A 131 -5.41 11.08 1.15
N THR A 132 -4.53 11.63 1.97
CA THR A 132 -4.70 12.98 2.54
C THR A 132 -4.69 14.05 1.46
N HIS A 133 -3.74 13.99 0.52
CA HIS A 133 -3.66 14.92 -0.60
C HIS A 133 -4.97 14.96 -1.39
N LEU A 134 -5.50 13.79 -1.78
CA LEU A 134 -6.74 13.71 -2.55
C LEU A 134 -7.96 14.24 -1.80
N LYS A 135 -7.96 14.14 -0.47
CA LYS A 135 -9.02 14.67 0.38
C LYS A 135 -8.92 16.17 0.58
N VAL A 136 -7.71 16.72 0.71
CA VAL A 136 -7.48 18.16 0.92
C VAL A 136 -7.72 18.96 -0.36
N SER A 137 -7.29 18.46 -1.52
CA SER A 137 -7.52 19.11 -2.83
C SER A 137 -9.00 19.25 -3.21
N SER A 138 -9.92 18.67 -2.42
CA SER A 138 -11.37 18.84 -2.54
C SER A 138 -12.00 19.94 -1.69
N LYS A 139 -11.21 20.63 -0.85
CA LYS A 139 -11.70 21.70 0.04
C LYS A 139 -11.61 23.11 -0.56
N ASP A 140 -11.00 23.26 -1.73
CA ASP A 140 -10.74 24.58 -2.37
C ASP A 140 -11.70 24.91 -3.54
N GLU A 141 -12.87 24.25 -3.61
CA GLU A 141 -13.98 24.58 -4.52
C GLU A 141 -15.28 24.82 -3.73
#